data_AF-C7DI15-F1
#
_entry.id   AF-C7DI15-F1
#
_cell.length_a   1.000
_cell.length_b   1.000
_cell.length_c   1.000
_cell.angle_alpha   90.00
_cell.angle_beta   90.00
_cell.angle_gamma   90.00
#
_symmetry.space_group_name_H-M   'P 1'
#
loop_
_entity.id
_entity.type
_entity.pdbx_description
1 polymer ?
#
loop_
_entity_poly.entity_id
_entity_poly.type
_entity_poly.pdbx_seq_one_letter_code
_entity_poly.pdbx_strand_id
1 'polypeptide(L)'
;MASSKKSGKKDKVRKSKARRKASSAARKIHANSKITHAPKKRQNPKKLASGSTPKKALHQIPSAAASTTNTQNGLTDIMINNIIKSVPEAQVDRNAILLNHVLMNLTKGMRRVSYHSGFAIGVKVSGGYGSIYKDKHAALSDLTDFIEKIGYASASHEIYRDGKISFFIRSNKGQNIGMNLHSFEAGIISGFLTAITGVYSKVSEQRCQNNDSDLCVFTVSNTADYEADLPIEPKGLLERLASSLYSDLSRNDLSNSAKFSESYYYMLNKVVSDKAYLEYMKDSVRYVGGILGDKILSVYGRDDKSYGKCLQSSVKLLNLGKLSIKNSKNYPVELSFDTINSRQELIEISLALISGMSPDRDSTIEAVQEIKGGTYTIRLNKK
;
A
#
# COMPACT_ATOMS: atom_id res chain seq x y z
N MET A 1 69.48 -1.80 12.23
CA MET A 1 70.25 -0.62 12.64
C MET A 1 69.60 0.59 11.96
N ALA A 2 68.72 1.31 12.67
CA ALA A 2 68.95 2.65 13.27
C ALA A 2 69.13 3.76 12.21
N SER A 3 68.55 4.96 12.27
CA SER A 3 67.56 5.62 13.14
C SER A 3 67.19 6.98 12.49
N SER A 4 65.92 7.38 12.60
CA SER A 4 65.33 8.74 12.70
C SER A 4 65.77 9.91 11.79
N LYS A 5 64.76 10.64 11.26
CA LYS A 5 64.38 11.98 11.78
C LYS A 5 62.97 12.40 11.35
N LYS A 6 62.23 12.99 12.30
CA LYS A 6 60.86 13.53 12.23
C LYS A 6 60.84 15.01 11.86
N SER A 7 59.79 15.47 11.18
CA SER A 7 59.01 16.69 11.46
C SER A 7 57.72 16.62 10.62
N GLY A 8 56.50 16.97 11.05
CA GLY A 8 56.05 17.72 12.22
C GLY A 8 55.36 19.02 11.82
N LYS A 9 54.16 18.99 11.20
CA LYS A 9 53.31 20.19 11.04
C LYS A 9 51.85 19.87 11.40
N LYS A 10 51.43 20.47 12.52
CA LYS A 10 50.04 20.60 12.98
C LYS A 10 49.48 21.88 12.39
N ASP A 11 48.24 21.88 11.90
CA ASP A 11 47.45 23.09 11.80
C ASP A 11 45.97 22.85 12.08
N LYS A 12 45.35 23.92 12.59
CA LYS A 12 44.30 23.95 13.61
C LYS A 12 42.89 23.78 13.05
N VAL A 13 42.11 22.97 13.75
CA VAL A 13 40.64 22.88 13.66
C VAL A 13 40.02 24.18 14.20
N ARG A 14 39.32 24.93 13.34
CA ARG A 14 38.55 26.14 13.72
C ARG A 14 37.06 25.81 13.69
N LYS A 15 36.46 25.63 14.87
CA LYS A 15 35.00 25.53 15.08
C LYS A 15 34.37 26.92 14.93
N SER A 16 33.44 27.09 13.99
CA SER A 16 32.55 28.27 13.93
C SER A 16 31.13 27.87 14.31
N LYS A 17 30.69 28.35 15.49
CA LYS A 17 29.28 28.35 15.92
C LYS A 17 28.59 29.54 15.25
N ALA A 18 27.62 29.28 14.37
CA ALA A 18 26.69 30.30 13.90
C ALA A 18 25.38 30.22 14.70
N ARG A 19 25.20 31.21 15.57
CA ARG A 19 24.06 31.43 16.47
C ARG A 19 23.03 32.25 15.70
N ARG A 20 21.89 31.65 15.31
CA ARG A 20 20.78 32.38 14.68
C ARG A 20 20.03 33.21 15.74
N LYS A 21 20.08 34.54 15.58
CA LYS A 21 19.12 35.51 16.12
C LYS A 21 18.11 35.83 15.01
N ALA A 22 16.82 35.71 15.31
CA ALA A 22 15.71 36.42 14.66
C ALA A 22 14.53 36.31 15.63
N SER A 23 14.36 37.26 16.56
CA SER A 23 13.58 38.49 16.41
C SER A 23 12.09 38.22 16.25
N SER A 24 11.42 38.30 17.39
CA SER A 24 10.00 38.59 17.56
C SER A 24 9.58 39.82 16.75
N ALA A 25 8.58 39.67 15.90
CA ALA A 25 7.78 40.79 15.39
C ALA A 25 6.31 40.39 15.40
N ALA A 26 5.62 40.85 16.44
CA ALA A 26 4.17 40.90 16.50
C ALA A 26 3.66 42.04 15.62
N ARG A 27 2.56 41.80 14.88
CA ARG A 27 1.51 42.77 14.51
C ARG A 27 0.37 41.95 13.88
N LYS A 28 -0.71 41.72 14.64
CA LYS A 28 -1.95 42.50 14.62
C LYS A 28 -2.56 42.58 13.20
N ILE A 29 -3.51 41.70 12.91
CA ILE A 29 -4.62 41.99 12.00
C ILE A 29 -5.93 41.61 12.73
N HIS A 30 -6.88 42.51 12.56
CA HIS A 30 -8.06 42.76 13.36
C HIS A 30 -9.14 41.68 13.36
N ALA A 31 -9.81 41.59 14.51
CA ALA A 31 -11.18 41.14 14.68
C ALA A 31 -12.16 42.00 13.86
N ASN A 32 -13.08 41.36 13.14
CA ASN A 32 -14.49 41.77 12.99
C ASN A 32 -15.21 40.87 11.98
N SER A 33 -16.08 39.98 12.45
CA SER A 33 -17.34 39.73 11.73
C SER A 33 -18.41 39.35 12.73
N LYS A 34 -19.32 40.31 12.92
CA LYS A 34 -20.46 40.28 13.83
C LYS A 34 -21.42 39.15 13.49
N ILE A 35 -21.89 38.53 14.55
CA ILE A 35 -23.12 37.76 14.68
C ILE A 35 -24.29 38.64 14.24
N THR A 36 -25.12 38.15 13.31
CA THR A 36 -26.49 38.62 13.12
C THR A 36 -27.44 37.45 13.36
N HIS A 37 -28.08 37.48 14.53
CA HIS A 37 -29.26 36.68 14.85
C HIS A 37 -30.47 37.26 14.10
N ALA A 38 -31.13 36.44 13.29
CA ALA A 38 -32.47 36.72 12.79
C ALA A 38 -33.52 35.92 13.59
N PRO A 39 -34.68 36.51 13.92
CA PRO A 39 -35.60 35.97 14.93
C PRO A 39 -36.49 34.83 14.43
N LYS A 40 -36.68 33.85 15.34
CA LYS A 40 -37.62 32.73 15.23
C LYS A 40 -39.06 33.23 15.12
N LYS A 41 -39.77 32.83 14.06
CA LYS A 41 -41.24 32.90 13.98
C LYS A 41 -41.83 31.74 14.78
N ARG A 42 -42.55 32.06 15.85
CA ARG A 42 -43.35 31.14 16.67
C ARG A 42 -44.48 30.52 15.83
N GLN A 43 -44.59 29.19 15.84
CA GLN A 43 -45.84 28.49 15.57
C GLN A 43 -46.17 27.63 16.79
N ASN A 44 -47.42 27.77 17.26
CA ASN A 44 -47.95 27.05 18.41
C ASN A 44 -48.25 25.58 18.08
N PRO A 45 -48.20 24.69 19.09
CA PRO A 45 -48.26 23.24 18.91
C PRO A 45 -49.71 22.73 18.80
N LYS A 46 -49.97 21.82 17.84
CA LYS A 46 -51.14 20.94 17.89
C LYS A 46 -50.76 19.68 18.68
N LYS A 47 -51.52 19.42 19.75
CA LYS A 47 -51.59 18.17 20.50
C LYS A 47 -52.27 17.06 19.68
N LEU A 48 -52.03 15.82 20.12
CA LEU A 48 -52.60 14.50 19.73
C LEU A 48 -51.76 13.78 18.65
N ALA A 49 -51.30 12.54 18.80
CA ALA A 49 -51.67 11.47 19.72
C ALA A 49 -50.47 10.52 19.99
N SER A 50 -50.62 9.76 21.07
CA SER A 50 -49.78 8.71 21.61
C SER A 50 -49.40 7.60 20.62
N GLY A 51 -48.18 7.07 20.78
CA GLY A 51 -47.88 5.67 20.45
C GLY A 51 -47.00 5.46 19.22
N SER A 52 -45.68 5.58 19.38
CA SER A 52 -44.70 4.63 18.83
C SER A 52 -43.31 5.06 19.26
N THR A 53 -42.57 4.13 19.87
CA THR A 53 -41.15 4.27 20.16
C THR A 53 -40.40 4.53 18.85
N PRO A 54 -39.57 5.59 18.74
CA PRO A 54 -38.78 5.81 17.55
C PRO A 54 -37.69 4.74 17.50
N LYS A 55 -37.85 3.76 16.60
CA LYS A 55 -36.74 2.92 16.15
C LYS A 55 -35.64 3.86 15.68
N LYS A 56 -34.51 3.89 16.40
CA LYS A 56 -33.26 4.51 15.95
C LYS A 56 -33.05 4.10 14.50
N ALA A 57 -32.91 5.08 13.61
CA ALA A 57 -32.53 4.85 12.23
C ALA A 57 -31.20 4.09 12.23
N LEU A 58 -31.28 2.79 11.97
CA LEU A 58 -30.13 1.95 11.67
C LEU A 58 -29.53 2.56 10.40
N HIS A 59 -28.35 3.18 10.51
CA HIS A 59 -27.61 3.64 9.35
C HIS A 59 -27.50 2.47 8.38
N GLN A 60 -28.10 2.61 7.19
CA GLN A 60 -28.08 1.59 6.16
C GLN A 60 -26.62 1.27 5.81
N ILE A 61 -26.22 0.05 6.15
CA ILE A 61 -24.97 -0.56 5.71
C ILE A 61 -25.00 -0.55 4.18
N PRO A 62 -23.97 -0.01 3.48
CA PRO A 62 -23.94 -0.04 2.03
C PRO A 62 -24.04 -1.49 1.52
N SER A 63 -25.10 -1.78 0.77
CA SER A 63 -25.30 -3.08 0.13
C SER A 63 -24.21 -3.29 -0.93
N ALA A 64 -23.36 -4.29 -0.72
CA ALA A 64 -22.39 -4.74 -1.70
C ALA A 64 -23.16 -5.39 -2.86
N ALA A 65 -23.10 -4.77 -4.03
CA ALA A 65 -23.69 -5.28 -5.26
C ALA A 65 -23.10 -6.66 -5.59
N ALA A 66 -23.97 -7.67 -5.64
CA ALA A 66 -23.64 -9.03 -6.00
C ALA A 66 -23.75 -9.23 -7.51
N SER A 67 -22.65 -9.65 -8.17
CA SER A 67 -22.72 -10.60 -9.28
C SER A 67 -21.32 -11.16 -9.58
N THR A 68 -21.20 -12.50 -9.74
CA THR A 68 -20.01 -13.37 -10.01
C THR A 68 -19.36 -14.14 -8.84
N THR A 69 -20.00 -14.25 -7.68
CA THR A 69 -19.32 -14.47 -6.38
C THR A 69 -19.04 -15.90 -5.87
N ASN A 70 -19.58 -16.99 -6.42
CA ASN A 70 -19.53 -18.27 -5.68
C ASN A 70 -18.16 -18.97 -5.61
N THR A 71 -17.28 -18.85 -6.62
CA THR A 71 -15.95 -19.50 -6.58
C THR A 71 -14.86 -18.58 -6.03
N GLN A 72 -14.97 -17.27 -6.26
CA GLN A 72 -13.99 -16.28 -5.80
C GLN A 72 -14.08 -15.95 -4.31
N ASN A 73 -15.28 -16.08 -3.71
CA ASN A 73 -15.44 -15.92 -2.27
C ASN A 73 -14.72 -17.05 -1.52
N GLY A 74 -14.82 -18.29 -2.01
CA GLY A 74 -14.11 -19.44 -1.42
C GLY A 74 -12.59 -19.28 -1.42
N LEU A 75 -12.01 -18.76 -2.50
CA LEU A 75 -10.56 -18.53 -2.55
C LEU A 75 -10.10 -17.44 -1.57
N THR A 76 -10.88 -16.36 -1.42
CA THR A 76 -10.57 -15.32 -0.42
C THR A 76 -10.59 -15.89 1.00
N ASP A 77 -11.56 -16.76 1.30
CA ASP A 77 -11.67 -17.42 2.61
C ASP A 77 -10.51 -18.39 2.86
N ILE A 78 -10.03 -19.08 1.83
CA ILE A 78 -8.81 -19.91 1.92
C ILE A 78 -7.59 -19.05 2.28
N MET A 79 -7.40 -17.92 1.59
CA MET A 79 -6.26 -17.02 1.83
C MET A 79 -6.27 -16.42 3.23
N ILE A 80 -7.45 -16.01 3.73
CA ILE A 80 -7.60 -15.56 5.12
C ILE A 80 -7.23 -16.68 6.10
N ASN A 81 -7.74 -17.89 5.86
CA ASN A 81 -7.47 -19.04 6.73
C ASN A 81 -6.00 -19.45 6.72
N ASN A 82 -5.31 -19.35 5.59
CA ASN A 82 -3.88 -19.62 5.48
C ASN A 82 -3.10 -18.70 6.41
N ILE A 83 -3.42 -17.40 6.43
CA ILE A 83 -2.80 -16.43 7.33
C ILE A 83 -3.12 -16.77 8.78
N ILE A 84 -4.40 -16.93 9.14
CA ILE A 84 -4.84 -17.20 10.52
C ILE A 84 -4.15 -18.45 11.10
N LYS A 85 -4.05 -19.51 10.29
CA LYS A 85 -3.46 -20.80 10.67
C LYS A 85 -1.95 -20.87 10.44
N SER A 86 -1.31 -19.80 9.96
CA SER A 86 0.11 -19.76 9.62
C SER A 86 0.55 -20.92 8.71
N VAL A 87 -0.26 -21.22 7.70
CA VAL A 87 0.05 -22.26 6.71
C VAL A 87 1.35 -21.87 5.99
N PRO A 88 2.35 -22.77 5.89
CA PRO A 88 3.57 -22.47 5.16
C PRO A 88 3.26 -22.12 3.69
N GLU A 89 3.62 -20.91 3.29
CA GLU A 89 3.37 -20.38 1.95
C GLU A 89 4.58 -19.58 1.43
N ALA A 90 4.59 -19.31 0.12
CA ALA A 90 5.62 -18.47 -0.47
C ALA A 90 5.59 -17.08 0.16
N GLN A 91 6.75 -16.44 0.18
CA GLN A 91 6.93 -15.14 0.79
C GLN A 91 7.18 -14.09 -0.28
N VAL A 92 6.44 -12.99 -0.19
CA VAL A 92 6.47 -11.89 -1.13
C VAL A 92 7.33 -10.77 -0.59
N ASP A 93 8.15 -10.19 -1.46
CA ASP A 93 9.00 -9.06 -1.10
C ASP A 93 8.15 -7.81 -0.79
N ARG A 94 8.53 -7.06 0.24
CA ARG A 94 7.83 -5.81 0.59
C ARG A 94 7.74 -4.82 -0.57
N ASN A 95 8.68 -4.82 -1.51
CA ASN A 95 8.65 -3.86 -2.62
C ASN A 95 7.49 -4.14 -3.57
N ALA A 96 7.08 -5.40 -3.71
CA ALA A 96 5.85 -5.77 -4.41
C ALA A 96 4.61 -5.25 -3.65
N ILE A 97 4.61 -5.35 -2.32
CA ILE A 97 3.55 -4.79 -1.46
C ILE A 97 3.50 -3.26 -1.61
N LEU A 98 4.65 -2.59 -1.54
CA LEU A 98 4.78 -1.14 -1.67
C LEU A 98 4.28 -0.65 -3.02
N LEU A 99 4.61 -1.35 -4.11
CA LEU A 99 4.09 -1.04 -5.45
C LEU A 99 2.56 -1.04 -5.43
N ASN A 100 1.94 -2.11 -4.93
CA ASN A 100 0.48 -2.20 -4.84
C ASN A 100 -0.14 -1.12 -3.95
N HIS A 101 0.47 -0.85 -2.80
CA HIS A 101 0.06 0.24 -1.93
C HIS A 101 0.11 1.59 -2.62
N VAL A 102 1.21 1.94 -3.31
CA VAL A 102 1.30 3.20 -4.07
C VAL A 102 0.22 3.28 -5.14
N LEU A 103 0.10 2.22 -5.96
CA LEU A 103 -0.87 2.17 -7.05
C LEU A 103 -2.30 2.40 -6.57
N MET A 104 -2.70 1.73 -5.49
CA MET A 104 -4.03 1.89 -4.89
C MET A 104 -4.27 3.27 -4.26
N ASN A 105 -3.23 4.06 -4.03
CA ASN A 105 -3.34 5.38 -3.42
C ASN A 105 -3.25 6.54 -4.41
N LEU A 106 -3.02 6.28 -5.71
CA LEU A 106 -2.85 7.31 -6.73
C LEU A 106 -4.07 8.22 -6.90
N THR A 107 -5.28 7.70 -6.71
CA THR A 107 -6.53 8.46 -6.85
C THR A 107 -7.48 8.22 -5.67
N LYS A 108 -8.40 9.16 -5.44
CA LYS A 108 -9.43 9.01 -4.41
C LYS A 108 -10.30 7.77 -4.63
N GLY A 109 -10.67 7.51 -5.89
CA GLY A 109 -11.48 6.35 -6.26
C GLY A 109 -10.80 5.04 -5.87
N MET A 110 -9.51 4.92 -6.17
CA MET A 110 -8.73 3.74 -5.83
C MET A 110 -8.54 3.54 -4.32
N ARG A 111 -8.28 4.62 -3.56
CA ARG A 111 -8.22 4.54 -2.09
C ARG A 111 -9.52 4.01 -1.51
N ARG A 112 -10.64 4.50 -2.03
CA ARG A 112 -11.97 4.05 -1.63
C ARG A 112 -12.20 2.56 -1.95
N VAL A 113 -11.81 2.10 -3.15
CA VAL A 113 -11.92 0.68 -3.51
C VAL A 113 -11.02 -0.18 -2.61
N SER A 114 -9.78 0.26 -2.40
CA SER A 114 -8.81 -0.40 -1.52
C SER A 114 -9.35 -0.53 -0.08
N TYR A 115 -9.86 0.57 0.48
CA TYR A 115 -10.49 0.60 1.79
C TYR A 115 -11.69 -0.36 1.89
N HIS A 116 -12.60 -0.33 0.92
CA HIS A 116 -13.78 -1.21 0.94
C HIS A 116 -13.42 -2.68 0.75
N SER A 117 -12.42 -2.98 -0.07
CA SER A 117 -11.91 -4.35 -0.20
C SER A 117 -11.31 -4.82 1.11
N GLY A 118 -10.48 -4.00 1.77
CA GLY A 118 -9.97 -4.27 3.10
C GLY A 118 -11.08 -4.47 4.12
N PHE A 119 -12.12 -3.62 4.09
CA PHE A 119 -13.29 -3.74 4.97
C PHE A 119 -13.97 -5.10 4.83
N ALA A 120 -14.20 -5.59 3.62
CA ALA A 120 -14.78 -6.91 3.39
C ALA A 120 -13.91 -8.04 3.95
N ILE A 121 -12.58 -7.92 3.85
CA ILE A 121 -11.64 -8.86 4.49
C ILE A 121 -11.75 -8.79 6.01
N GLY A 122 -11.77 -7.58 6.59
CA GLY A 122 -11.90 -7.37 8.03
C GLY A 122 -13.14 -8.04 8.63
N VAL A 123 -14.29 -7.92 7.96
CA VAL A 123 -15.53 -8.60 8.36
C VAL A 123 -15.38 -10.13 8.31
N LYS A 124 -14.66 -10.67 7.33
CA LYS A 124 -14.42 -12.12 7.24
C LYS A 124 -13.46 -12.61 8.32
N VAL A 125 -12.40 -11.84 8.60
CA VAL A 125 -11.42 -12.14 9.66
C VAL A 125 -12.09 -12.19 11.04
N SER A 126 -13.11 -11.37 11.30
CA SER A 126 -13.86 -11.41 12.56
C SER A 126 -14.83 -12.60 12.68
N GLY A 127 -14.96 -13.43 11.65
CA GLY A 127 -15.97 -14.50 11.57
C GLY A 127 -17.36 -14.02 11.13
N GLY A 128 -17.48 -12.82 10.55
CA GLY A 128 -18.74 -12.22 10.13
C GLY A 128 -19.37 -11.25 11.16
N TYR A 129 -20.54 -10.72 10.80
CA TYR A 129 -21.31 -9.81 11.67
C TYR A 129 -21.95 -10.53 12.86
N GLY A 130 -21.93 -9.90 14.03
CA GLY A 130 -22.49 -10.48 15.26
C GLY A 130 -21.54 -11.49 15.90
N SER A 131 -20.24 -11.16 15.89
CA SER A 131 -19.16 -12.09 16.18
C SER A 131 -19.26 -12.81 17.53
N ILE A 132 -18.59 -13.96 17.59
CA ILE A 132 -18.40 -14.86 18.73
C ILE A 132 -17.63 -14.25 19.92
N TYR A 133 -17.10 -13.04 19.78
CA TYR A 133 -16.23 -12.42 20.78
C TYR A 133 -17.04 -11.90 21.97
N LYS A 134 -16.87 -12.54 23.13
CA LYS A 134 -17.41 -12.04 24.42
C LYS A 134 -16.56 -10.93 25.02
N ASP A 135 -15.27 -10.91 24.71
CA ASP A 135 -14.30 -9.92 25.18
C ASP A 135 -13.71 -9.14 24.01
N LYS A 136 -13.78 -7.81 24.11
CA LYS A 136 -13.25 -6.87 23.13
C LYS A 136 -11.73 -6.92 23.07
N HIS A 137 -11.04 -7.10 24.20
CA HIS A 137 -9.57 -7.15 24.20
C HIS A 137 -9.05 -8.37 23.45
N ALA A 138 -9.64 -9.54 23.68
CA ALA A 138 -9.35 -10.74 22.91
C ALA A 138 -9.55 -10.52 21.40
N ALA A 139 -10.67 -9.91 21.01
CA ALA A 139 -10.94 -9.62 19.59
C ALA A 139 -9.88 -8.70 18.95
N LEU A 140 -9.47 -7.65 19.67
CA LEU A 140 -8.44 -6.73 19.18
C LEU A 140 -7.05 -7.40 19.11
N SER A 141 -6.77 -8.32 20.05
CA SER A 141 -5.54 -9.11 20.05
C SER A 141 -5.45 -10.04 18.84
N ASP A 142 -6.56 -10.71 18.48
CA ASP A 142 -6.62 -11.57 17.30
C ASP A 142 -6.44 -10.78 16.00
N LEU A 143 -6.98 -9.56 15.94
CA LEU A 143 -6.73 -8.66 14.81
C LEU A 143 -5.25 -8.26 14.72
N THR A 144 -4.59 -7.93 15.83
CA THR A 144 -3.16 -7.61 15.80
C THR A 144 -2.30 -8.81 15.41
N ASP A 145 -2.62 -10.01 15.91
CA ASP A 145 -1.96 -11.26 15.51
C ASP A 145 -2.13 -11.53 14.00
N PHE A 146 -3.33 -11.33 13.46
CA PHE A 146 -3.58 -11.44 12.02
C PHE A 146 -2.71 -10.47 11.20
N ILE A 147 -2.56 -9.21 11.65
CA ILE A 147 -1.72 -8.21 10.98
C ILE A 147 -0.23 -8.59 11.06
N GLU A 148 0.25 -9.13 12.17
CA GLU A 148 1.63 -9.62 12.27
C GLU A 148 1.86 -10.83 11.35
N LYS A 149 0.92 -11.78 11.31
CA LYS A 149 0.96 -12.95 10.41
C LYS A 149 0.93 -12.60 8.93
N ILE A 150 0.39 -11.43 8.57
CA ILE A 150 0.50 -10.88 7.21
C ILE A 150 1.95 -10.58 6.83
N GLY A 151 2.81 -10.21 7.78
CA GLY A 151 4.23 -9.88 7.55
C GLY A 151 4.69 -8.54 8.13
N TYR A 152 3.83 -7.82 8.86
CA TYR A 152 4.25 -6.64 9.62
C TYR A 152 5.13 -7.07 10.82
N ALA A 153 6.09 -6.23 11.19
CA ALA A 153 7.04 -6.53 12.27
C ALA A 153 6.38 -6.57 13.64
N SER A 154 5.42 -5.66 13.87
CA SER A 154 4.58 -5.67 15.05
C SER A 154 3.28 -4.92 14.82
N ALA A 155 2.24 -5.31 15.56
CA ALA A 155 0.97 -4.63 15.65
C ALA A 155 0.51 -4.56 17.11
N SER A 156 -0.05 -3.43 17.50
CA SER A 156 -0.61 -3.24 18.85
C SER A 156 -1.81 -2.30 18.81
N HIS A 157 -2.56 -2.27 19.91
CA HIS A 157 -3.71 -1.39 20.04
C HIS A 157 -3.75 -0.77 21.45
N GLU A 158 -4.32 0.43 21.54
CA GLU A 158 -4.62 1.10 22.80
C GLU A 158 -6.11 1.46 22.85
N ILE A 159 -6.72 1.31 24.03
CA ILE A 159 -8.05 1.83 24.33
C ILE A 159 -7.89 2.96 25.34
N TYR A 160 -8.22 4.18 24.93
CA TYR A 160 -8.16 5.35 25.79
C TYR A 160 -9.34 5.41 26.75
N ARG A 161 -9.21 6.23 27.80
CA ARG A 161 -10.25 6.41 28.83
C ARG A 161 -11.59 6.91 28.27
N ASP A 162 -11.55 7.64 27.16
CA ASP A 162 -12.75 8.13 26.45
C ASP A 162 -13.34 7.09 25.48
N GLY A 163 -12.84 5.85 25.51
CA GLY A 163 -13.29 4.74 24.67
C GLY A 163 -12.75 4.76 23.25
N LYS A 164 -11.90 5.75 22.88
CA LYS A 164 -11.25 5.76 21.57
C LYS A 164 -10.25 4.62 21.46
N ILE A 165 -10.16 4.05 20.26
CA ILE A 165 -9.22 2.97 19.95
C ILE A 165 -8.22 3.52 18.95
N SER A 166 -6.94 3.19 19.14
CA SER A 166 -5.90 3.41 18.14
C SER A 166 -5.09 2.14 17.92
N PHE A 167 -4.65 1.93 16.68
CA PHE A 167 -3.77 0.83 16.32
C PHE A 167 -2.43 1.38 15.86
N PHE A 168 -1.38 0.65 16.20
CA PHE A 168 -0.01 0.97 15.86
C PHE A 168 0.59 -0.20 15.12
N ILE A 169 0.98 0.01 13.87
CA ILE A 169 1.57 -1.01 13.01
C ILE A 169 2.99 -0.59 12.64
N ARG A 170 3.93 -1.52 12.74
CA ARG A 170 5.32 -1.32 12.33
C ARG A 170 5.67 -2.31 11.22
N SER A 171 6.12 -1.80 10.09
CA SER A 171 6.81 -2.58 9.05
C SER A 171 8.25 -2.85 9.45
N ASN A 172 8.75 -4.00 9.02
CA ASN A 172 10.14 -4.43 9.18
C ASN A 172 11.15 -3.47 8.53
N LYS A 173 10.74 -2.72 7.50
CA LYS A 173 11.55 -1.69 6.85
C LYS A 173 10.66 -0.56 6.34
N GLY A 174 10.70 0.58 7.03
CA GLY A 174 10.05 1.81 6.58
C GLY A 174 10.74 2.38 5.34
N GLN A 175 9.95 2.86 4.38
CA GLN A 175 10.44 3.57 3.20
C GLN A 175 9.66 4.87 3.08
N ASN A 176 10.30 5.99 3.40
CA ASN A 176 9.66 7.28 3.22
C ASN A 176 9.44 7.54 1.73
N ILE A 177 8.18 7.54 1.31
CA ILE A 177 7.73 7.94 -0.02
C ILE A 177 6.81 9.18 0.04
N GLY A 178 6.72 9.81 1.21
CA GLY A 178 5.98 11.05 1.47
C GLY A 178 4.46 10.90 1.47
N MET A 179 3.92 9.71 1.82
CA MET A 179 2.47 9.50 1.83
C MET A 179 2.04 8.36 2.77
N ASN A 180 0.87 8.54 3.40
CA ASN A 180 0.14 7.48 4.11
C ASN A 180 -0.50 6.53 3.08
N LEU A 181 -0.17 5.25 3.13
CA LEU A 181 -0.51 4.29 2.08
C LEU A 181 -1.47 3.19 2.50
N HIS A 182 -1.75 3.03 3.79
CA HIS A 182 -2.38 1.84 4.32
C HIS A 182 -3.91 1.93 4.31
N SER A 183 -4.48 2.37 3.18
CA SER A 183 -5.93 2.45 2.97
C SER A 183 -6.58 1.08 3.06
N PHE A 184 -5.91 0.03 2.56
CA PHE A 184 -6.39 -1.36 2.62
C PHE A 184 -6.45 -1.86 4.07
N GLU A 185 -5.39 -1.66 4.85
CA GLU A 185 -5.29 -2.08 6.25
C GLU A 185 -6.26 -1.30 7.13
N ALA A 186 -6.41 0.01 6.89
CA ALA A 186 -7.45 0.81 7.54
C ALA A 186 -8.84 0.20 7.27
N GLY A 187 -9.08 -0.25 6.04
CA GLY A 187 -10.25 -1.03 5.67
C GLY A 187 -10.40 -2.30 6.53
N ILE A 188 -9.37 -3.15 6.61
CA ILE A 188 -9.39 -4.39 7.41
C ILE A 188 -9.77 -4.09 8.86
N ILE A 189 -9.11 -3.12 9.50
CA ILE A 189 -9.39 -2.75 10.89
C ILE A 189 -10.84 -2.25 11.01
N SER A 190 -11.30 -1.42 10.07
CA SER A 190 -12.67 -0.88 10.06
C SER A 190 -13.73 -1.97 9.94
N GLY A 191 -13.54 -2.91 9.01
CA GLY A 191 -14.45 -4.02 8.79
C GLY A 191 -14.54 -4.93 10.00
N PHE A 192 -13.38 -5.28 10.58
CA PHE A 192 -13.30 -6.12 11.77
C PHE A 192 -14.02 -5.47 12.95
N LEU A 193 -13.70 -4.20 13.26
CA LEU A 193 -14.35 -3.46 14.36
C LEU A 193 -15.86 -3.33 14.14
N THR A 194 -16.28 -3.05 12.91
CA THR A 194 -17.70 -2.92 12.60
C THR A 194 -18.44 -4.23 12.82
N ALA A 195 -17.85 -5.35 12.43
CA ALA A 195 -18.45 -6.66 12.57
C ALA A 195 -18.58 -7.11 14.04
N ILE A 196 -17.57 -6.85 14.88
CA ILE A 196 -17.60 -7.23 16.30
C ILE A 196 -18.45 -6.30 17.16
N THR A 197 -18.57 -5.01 16.80
CA THR A 197 -19.34 -4.04 17.60
C THR A 197 -20.78 -3.88 17.13
N GLY A 198 -21.09 -4.29 15.89
CA GLY A 198 -22.37 -4.01 15.24
C GLY A 198 -22.56 -2.53 14.87
N VAL A 199 -21.53 -1.69 15.04
CA VAL A 199 -21.55 -0.25 14.75
C VAL A 199 -20.46 0.08 13.75
N TYR A 200 -20.83 0.81 12.69
CA TYR A 200 -19.87 1.25 11.69
C TYR A 200 -18.73 2.05 12.32
N SER A 201 -17.51 1.53 12.19
CA SER A 201 -16.29 2.09 12.76
C SER A 201 -15.38 2.52 11.62
N LYS A 202 -15.31 3.82 11.31
CA LYS A 202 -14.39 4.32 10.28
C LYS A 202 -12.98 4.38 10.83
N VAL A 203 -12.01 3.90 10.08
CA VAL A 203 -10.59 3.93 10.46
C VAL A 203 -9.82 4.77 9.46
N SER A 204 -8.85 5.55 9.93
CA SER A 204 -7.99 6.35 9.06
C SER A 204 -6.55 6.30 9.56
N GLU A 205 -5.61 6.24 8.61
CA GLU A 205 -4.19 6.32 8.90
C GLU A 205 -3.78 7.79 9.08
N GLN A 206 -3.35 8.14 10.29
CA GLN A 206 -2.97 9.50 10.68
C GLN A 206 -1.47 9.76 10.45
N ARG A 207 -0.64 8.74 10.67
CA ARG A 207 0.82 8.78 10.49
C ARG A 207 1.27 7.48 9.87
N CYS A 208 2.36 7.51 9.11
CA CYS A 208 2.84 6.35 8.37
C CYS A 208 4.36 6.29 8.34
N GLN A 209 4.95 5.09 8.41
CA GLN A 209 6.39 4.91 8.15
C GLN A 209 6.80 5.30 6.73
N ASN A 210 5.83 5.34 5.82
CA ASN A 210 6.01 5.84 4.48
C ASN A 210 5.92 7.37 4.37
N ASN A 211 5.74 8.07 5.49
CA ASN A 211 5.53 9.51 5.58
C ASN A 211 6.09 10.10 6.90
N ASP A 212 7.41 10.04 7.07
CA ASP A 212 8.14 10.68 8.17
C ASP A 212 7.74 10.28 9.61
N SER A 213 7.24 9.06 9.81
CA SER A 213 6.93 8.50 11.14
C SER A 213 7.71 7.20 11.39
N ASP A 214 7.91 6.84 12.66
CA ASP A 214 8.55 5.57 13.04
C ASP A 214 7.61 4.36 12.98
N LEU A 215 6.31 4.62 12.94
CA LEU A 215 5.23 3.63 12.89
C LEU A 215 4.00 4.21 12.18
N CYS A 216 3.09 3.33 11.78
CA CYS A 216 1.80 3.70 11.23
C CYS A 216 0.75 3.76 12.34
N VAL A 217 0.02 4.88 12.43
CA VAL A 217 -1.02 5.11 13.46
C VAL A 217 -2.38 5.15 12.80
N PHE A 218 -3.29 4.29 13.24
CA PHE A 218 -4.66 4.24 12.78
C PHE A 218 -5.61 4.65 13.90
N THR A 219 -6.49 5.60 13.61
CA THR A 219 -7.47 6.09 14.59
C THR A 219 -8.88 5.74 14.17
N VAL A 220 -9.66 5.25 15.12
CA VAL A 220 -11.08 4.95 14.93
C VAL A 220 -11.91 6.22 15.13
N SER A 221 -12.81 6.47 14.19
CA SER A 221 -13.79 7.55 14.22
C SER A 221 -15.20 6.97 14.01
N ASN A 222 -16.15 7.43 14.83
CA ASN A 222 -17.55 7.03 14.72
C ASN A 222 -18.37 7.98 13.83
N THR A 223 -17.73 9.02 13.28
CA THR A 223 -18.35 9.96 12.35
C THR A 223 -18.02 9.57 10.92
N ALA A 224 -19.03 9.63 10.04
CA ALA A 224 -18.86 9.38 8.61
C ALA A 224 -18.17 10.55 7.88
N ASP A 225 -17.30 11.29 8.58
CA ASP A 225 -16.77 12.54 8.05
C ASP A 225 -15.89 12.27 6.83
N TYR A 226 -16.17 13.04 5.79
CA TYR A 226 -15.64 12.98 4.44
C TYR A 226 -14.11 12.80 4.44
N GLU A 227 -13.58 11.85 3.64
CA GLU A 227 -12.15 11.89 3.31
C GLU A 227 -11.86 13.23 2.65
N ALA A 228 -11.16 14.12 3.37
CA ALA A 228 -10.60 15.31 2.77
C ALA A 228 -9.76 14.86 1.58
N ASP A 229 -9.97 15.49 0.42
CA ASP A 229 -9.15 15.24 -0.75
C ASP A 229 -7.72 15.65 -0.42
N LEU A 230 -6.90 14.68 -0.02
CA LEU A 230 -5.47 14.89 0.08
C LEU A 230 -4.99 15.21 -1.35
N PRO A 231 -4.44 16.41 -1.59
CA PRO A 231 -3.87 16.73 -2.87
C PRO A 231 -2.69 15.79 -3.07
N ILE A 232 -2.83 14.88 -4.02
CA ILE A 232 -1.78 13.94 -4.40
C ILE A 232 -1.27 14.40 -5.75
N GLU A 233 0.04 14.50 -5.85
CA GLU A 233 0.74 14.63 -7.12
C GLU A 233 1.18 13.22 -7.54
N PRO A 234 0.42 12.52 -8.41
CA PRO A 234 0.66 11.10 -8.68
C PRO A 234 2.04 10.87 -9.28
N LYS A 235 2.48 11.78 -10.16
CA LYS A 235 3.80 11.72 -10.80
C LYS A 235 4.93 11.74 -9.77
N GLY A 236 4.93 12.71 -8.84
CA GLY A 236 5.94 12.80 -7.79
C GLY A 236 5.96 11.58 -6.87
N LEU A 237 4.80 10.96 -6.61
CA LEU A 237 4.71 9.72 -5.83
C LEU A 237 5.36 8.53 -6.59
N LEU A 238 5.06 8.38 -7.88
CA LEU A 238 5.63 7.34 -8.73
C LEU A 238 7.15 7.51 -8.92
N GLU A 239 7.65 8.76 -9.02
CA GLU A 239 9.09 9.06 -9.08
C GLU A 239 9.82 8.68 -7.78
N ARG A 240 9.21 8.95 -6.62
CA ARG A 240 9.74 8.54 -5.31
C ARG A 240 9.73 7.01 -5.17
N LEU A 241 8.67 6.34 -5.62
CA LEU A 241 8.61 4.88 -5.67
C LEU A 241 9.74 4.31 -6.53
N ALA A 242 9.87 4.75 -7.78
CA ALA A 242 10.91 4.28 -8.69
C ALA A 242 12.32 4.50 -8.12
N SER A 243 12.56 5.66 -7.49
CA SER A 243 13.84 5.95 -6.83
C SER A 243 14.12 5.02 -5.64
N SER A 244 13.10 4.72 -4.85
CA SER A 244 13.17 3.80 -3.73
C SER A 244 13.48 2.37 -4.18
N LEU A 245 12.77 1.89 -5.21
CA LEU A 245 13.00 0.58 -5.83
C LEU A 245 14.41 0.46 -6.41
N TYR A 246 14.88 1.48 -7.14
CA TYR A 246 16.23 1.51 -7.67
C TYR A 246 17.31 1.48 -6.57
N SER A 247 17.12 2.22 -5.48
CA SER A 247 18.05 2.19 -4.34
C SER A 247 18.17 0.78 -3.76
N ASP A 248 17.07 0.05 -3.62
CA ASP A 248 17.12 -1.33 -3.12
C ASP A 248 17.80 -2.28 -4.14
N LEU A 249 17.50 -2.13 -5.43
CA LEU A 249 18.16 -2.91 -6.50
C LEU A 249 19.68 -2.70 -6.52
N SER A 250 20.13 -1.44 -6.43
CA SER A 250 21.56 -1.09 -6.49
C SER A 250 22.39 -1.64 -5.33
N ARG A 251 21.76 -1.91 -4.17
CA ARG A 251 22.44 -2.43 -2.98
C ARG A 251 22.58 -3.95 -2.98
N ASN A 252 21.97 -4.66 -3.93
CA ASN A 252 21.83 -6.14 -3.92
C ASN A 252 21.27 -6.70 -2.60
N ASP A 253 20.56 -5.89 -1.82
CA ASP A 253 20.02 -6.25 -0.50
C ASP A 253 18.67 -6.97 -0.65
N LEU A 254 18.68 -8.06 -1.42
CA LEU A 254 17.50 -8.90 -1.70
C LEU A 254 17.28 -9.96 -0.62
N SER A 255 18.27 -10.22 0.24
CA SER A 255 18.23 -11.27 1.26
C SER A 255 17.61 -10.83 2.60
N ASN A 256 17.59 -9.53 2.90
CA ASN A 256 17.07 -8.99 4.17
C ASN A 256 15.77 -8.19 4.01
N SER A 257 15.13 -8.27 2.84
CA SER A 257 13.83 -7.63 2.62
C SER A 257 12.77 -8.23 3.56
N ALA A 258 11.99 -7.38 4.21
CA ALA A 258 10.75 -7.78 4.85
C ALA A 258 9.91 -8.66 3.92
N LYS A 259 9.38 -9.76 4.48
CA LYS A 259 8.61 -10.76 3.75
C LYS A 259 7.16 -10.73 4.21
N PHE A 260 6.26 -10.77 3.25
CA PHE A 260 4.82 -10.80 3.46
C PHE A 260 4.24 -12.12 2.96
N SER A 261 3.15 -12.52 3.58
CA SER A 261 2.30 -13.62 3.15
C SER A 261 1.90 -13.48 1.68
N GLU A 262 2.05 -14.56 0.90
CA GLU A 262 1.50 -14.63 -0.47
C GLU A 262 -0.03 -14.51 -0.48
N SER A 263 -0.71 -15.10 0.50
CA SER A 263 -2.16 -14.93 0.70
C SER A 263 -2.55 -13.45 0.87
N TYR A 264 -1.75 -12.67 1.60
CA TYR A 264 -1.97 -11.23 1.73
C TYR A 264 -1.72 -10.49 0.41
N TYR A 265 -0.62 -10.78 -0.28
CA TYR A 265 -0.34 -10.22 -1.60
C TYR A 265 -1.49 -10.50 -2.57
N TYR A 266 -2.05 -11.71 -2.57
CA TYR A 266 -3.22 -12.07 -3.39
C TYR A 266 -4.42 -11.16 -3.10
N MET A 267 -4.77 -10.97 -1.82
CA MET A 267 -5.90 -10.13 -1.42
C MET A 267 -5.68 -8.67 -1.82
N LEU A 268 -4.45 -8.16 -1.69
CA LEU A 268 -4.07 -6.82 -2.08
C LEU A 268 -4.19 -6.60 -3.60
N ASN A 269 -3.68 -7.54 -4.39
CA ASN A 269 -3.69 -7.47 -5.85
C ASN A 269 -5.09 -7.49 -6.44
N LYS A 270 -6.07 -8.11 -5.77
CA LYS A 270 -7.45 -8.15 -6.26
C LYS A 270 -8.01 -6.75 -6.54
N VAL A 271 -7.57 -5.74 -5.77
CA VAL A 271 -7.93 -4.33 -5.98
C VAL A 271 -7.23 -3.73 -7.20
N VAL A 272 -5.94 -4.02 -7.35
CA VAL A 272 -5.11 -3.52 -8.46
C VAL A 272 -5.56 -4.12 -9.80
N SER A 273 -6.09 -5.34 -9.78
CA SER A 273 -6.65 -6.04 -10.94
C SER A 273 -8.12 -5.69 -11.25
N ASP A 274 -8.68 -4.63 -10.66
CA ASP A 274 -10.02 -4.18 -11.02
C ASP A 274 -10.01 -3.65 -12.47
N LYS A 275 -10.87 -4.23 -13.32
CA LYS A 275 -10.96 -3.91 -14.75
C LYS A 275 -11.21 -2.42 -15.01
N ALA A 276 -11.90 -1.72 -14.09
CA ALA A 276 -12.16 -0.29 -14.22
C ALA A 276 -10.89 0.57 -14.11
N TYR A 277 -9.82 0.05 -13.49
CA TYR A 277 -8.57 0.78 -13.25
C TYR A 277 -7.36 0.16 -13.96
N LEU A 278 -7.52 -0.98 -14.64
CA LEU A 278 -6.41 -1.76 -15.21
C LEU A 278 -5.53 -0.95 -16.17
N GLU A 279 -6.12 -0.18 -17.10
CA GLU A 279 -5.33 0.65 -18.02
C GLU A 279 -4.53 1.75 -17.28
N TYR A 280 -5.15 2.38 -16.29
CA TYR A 280 -4.47 3.37 -15.46
C TYR A 280 -3.32 2.74 -14.63
N MET A 281 -3.49 1.50 -14.16
CA MET A 281 -2.42 0.73 -13.50
C MET A 281 -1.28 0.44 -14.47
N LYS A 282 -1.58 -0.03 -15.68
CA LYS A 282 -0.59 -0.32 -16.72
C LYS A 282 0.22 0.92 -17.06
N ASP A 283 -0.42 2.07 -17.23
CA ASP A 283 0.28 3.32 -17.53
C ASP A 283 1.16 3.80 -16.36
N SER A 284 0.65 3.72 -15.13
CA SER A 284 1.40 4.10 -13.92
C SER A 284 2.62 3.20 -13.70
N VAL A 285 2.46 1.90 -13.90
CA VAL A 285 3.54 0.92 -13.76
C VAL A 285 4.52 1.02 -14.93
N ARG A 286 4.07 1.26 -16.16
CA ARG A 286 4.95 1.55 -17.30
C ARG A 286 5.79 2.81 -17.05
N TYR A 287 5.21 3.83 -16.45
CA TYR A 287 5.92 5.06 -16.07
C TYR A 287 7.02 4.79 -15.03
N VAL A 288 6.71 4.03 -13.98
CA VAL A 288 7.71 3.57 -12.98
C VAL A 288 8.81 2.76 -13.66
N GLY A 289 8.43 1.85 -14.56
CA GLY A 289 9.34 1.05 -15.37
C GLY A 289 10.29 1.92 -16.19
N GLY A 290 9.78 2.97 -16.83
CA GLY A 290 10.59 3.96 -17.55
C GLY A 290 11.69 4.55 -16.68
N ILE A 291 11.32 5.11 -15.53
CA ILE A 291 12.29 5.73 -14.61
C ILE A 291 13.34 4.71 -14.14
N LEU A 292 12.90 3.48 -13.82
CA LEU A 292 13.82 2.40 -13.43
C LEU A 292 14.78 2.05 -14.57
N GLY A 293 14.25 1.88 -15.79
CA GLY A 293 15.02 1.58 -17.00
C GLY A 293 16.09 2.64 -17.25
N ASP A 294 15.73 3.93 -17.21
CA ASP A 294 16.67 5.04 -17.41
C ASP A 294 17.79 5.02 -16.38
N LYS A 295 17.46 4.79 -15.11
CA LYS A 295 18.46 4.73 -14.03
C LYS A 295 19.41 3.54 -14.20
N ILE A 296 18.88 2.37 -14.55
CA ILE A 296 19.71 1.17 -14.77
C ILE A 296 20.60 1.37 -16.01
N LEU A 297 20.04 1.89 -17.11
CA LEU A 297 20.79 2.16 -18.35
C LEU A 297 21.90 3.19 -18.15
N SER A 298 21.66 4.22 -17.33
CA SER A 298 22.68 5.24 -17.04
C SER A 298 23.92 4.69 -16.33
N VAL A 299 23.81 3.53 -15.66
CA VAL A 299 24.91 2.90 -14.91
C VAL A 299 25.58 1.78 -15.69
N TYR A 300 24.79 0.89 -16.31
CA TYR A 300 25.32 -0.32 -16.96
C TYR A 300 25.46 -0.18 -18.48
N GLY A 301 24.80 0.80 -19.11
CA GLY A 301 24.71 0.86 -20.57
C GLY A 301 23.83 -0.27 -21.15
N ARG A 302 23.54 -0.17 -22.45
CA ARG A 302 22.57 -1.04 -23.14
C ARG A 302 23.07 -2.48 -23.33
N ASP A 303 24.33 -2.63 -23.71
CA ASP A 303 24.91 -3.93 -24.12
C ASP A 303 25.56 -4.72 -22.97
N ASP A 304 25.48 -4.20 -21.75
CA ASP A 304 26.03 -4.86 -20.57
C ASP A 304 25.10 -5.99 -20.09
N LYS A 305 25.66 -7.18 -19.91
CA LYS A 305 24.98 -8.34 -19.31
C LYS A 305 24.37 -8.01 -17.94
N SER A 306 24.92 -7.02 -17.25
CA SER A 306 24.45 -6.48 -15.97
C SER A 306 23.08 -5.81 -16.08
N TYR A 307 22.73 -5.23 -17.23
CA TYR A 307 21.39 -4.69 -17.48
C TYR A 307 20.33 -5.79 -17.40
N GLY A 308 20.56 -6.92 -18.09
CA GLY A 308 19.66 -8.08 -18.05
C GLY A 308 19.52 -8.67 -16.64
N LYS A 309 20.62 -8.74 -15.88
CA LYS A 309 20.58 -9.15 -14.46
C LYS A 309 19.76 -8.19 -13.61
N CYS A 310 19.89 -6.88 -13.81
CA CYS A 310 19.10 -5.88 -13.09
C CYS A 310 17.60 -6.00 -13.42
N LEU A 311 17.25 -6.27 -14.67
CA LEU A 311 15.87 -6.53 -15.08
C LEU A 311 15.30 -7.78 -14.39
N GLN A 312 16.07 -8.88 -14.35
CA GLN A 312 15.69 -10.09 -13.61
C GLN A 312 15.49 -9.81 -12.11
N SER A 313 16.42 -9.08 -11.48
CA SER A 313 16.29 -8.67 -10.08
C SER A 313 15.07 -7.79 -9.83
N SER A 314 14.72 -6.91 -10.77
CA SER A 314 13.55 -6.03 -10.67
C SER A 314 12.24 -6.81 -10.71
N VAL A 315 12.12 -7.76 -11.65
CA VAL A 315 10.94 -8.64 -11.75
C VAL A 315 10.78 -9.48 -10.48
N LYS A 316 11.88 -10.03 -9.95
CA LYS A 316 11.87 -10.81 -8.71
C LYS A 316 11.46 -9.96 -7.50
N LEU A 317 12.03 -8.76 -7.37
CA LEU A 317 11.77 -7.83 -6.25
C LEU A 317 10.33 -7.32 -6.23
N LEU A 318 9.68 -7.26 -7.39
CA LEU A 318 8.28 -6.84 -7.52
C LEU A 318 7.29 -8.01 -7.58
N ASN A 319 7.77 -9.25 -7.43
CA ASN A 319 6.97 -10.46 -7.51
C ASN A 319 6.10 -10.56 -8.78
N LEU A 320 6.68 -10.18 -9.92
CA LEU A 320 6.01 -10.14 -11.23
C LEU A 320 6.26 -11.42 -12.04
N GLY A 321 6.47 -12.54 -11.35
CA GLY A 321 6.83 -13.84 -11.94
C GLY A 321 8.33 -14.13 -11.98
N LYS A 322 8.70 -15.17 -12.73
CA LYS A 322 10.09 -15.60 -12.97
C LYS A 322 10.53 -15.12 -14.35
N LEU A 323 11.48 -14.20 -14.40
CA LEU A 323 12.08 -13.73 -15.65
C LEU A 323 13.34 -14.54 -15.99
N SER A 324 13.36 -15.13 -17.18
CA SER A 324 14.57 -15.68 -17.80
C SER A 324 14.89 -14.89 -19.07
N ILE A 325 16.16 -14.52 -19.25
CA ILE A 325 16.62 -13.80 -20.43
C ILE A 325 17.50 -14.76 -21.21
N LYS A 326 17.08 -15.15 -22.42
CA LYS A 326 17.90 -15.97 -23.30
C LYS A 326 18.93 -15.07 -23.97
N ASN A 327 20.20 -15.51 -24.01
CA ASN A 327 21.25 -14.83 -24.75
C ASN A 327 20.93 -14.89 -26.25
N SER A 328 20.25 -13.88 -26.77
CA SER A 328 20.18 -13.62 -28.21
C SER A 328 20.60 -12.19 -28.47
N LYS A 329 21.12 -11.94 -29.67
CA LYS A 329 21.59 -10.63 -30.12
C LYS A 329 20.49 -9.55 -30.07
N ASN A 330 19.20 -9.92 -29.98
CA ASN A 330 18.05 -9.00 -30.07
C ASN A 330 16.99 -9.15 -28.94
N TYR A 331 17.34 -9.78 -27.81
CA TYR A 331 16.54 -9.99 -26.57
C TYR A 331 15.19 -10.74 -26.68
N PRO A 332 15.17 -12.09 -26.71
CA PRO A 332 14.00 -12.88 -26.39
C PRO A 332 13.91 -12.98 -24.86
N VAL A 333 13.09 -12.11 -24.28
CA VAL A 333 12.76 -12.17 -22.86
C VAL A 333 11.70 -13.23 -22.66
N GLU A 334 11.91 -14.17 -21.74
CA GLU A 334 10.97 -15.22 -21.39
C GLU A 334 10.49 -15.05 -19.94
N LEU A 335 9.21 -14.70 -19.76
CA LEU A 335 8.58 -14.56 -18.45
C LEU A 335 7.72 -15.77 -18.14
N SER A 336 7.89 -16.36 -16.96
CA SER A 336 7.13 -17.50 -16.45
C SER A 336 6.34 -17.10 -15.20
N PHE A 337 5.02 -17.26 -15.23
CA PHE A 337 4.15 -16.95 -14.08
C PHE A 337 3.67 -18.24 -13.40
N ASP A 338 3.58 -18.22 -12.06
CA ASP A 338 2.92 -19.27 -11.27
C ASP A 338 1.38 -19.08 -11.24
N THR A 339 0.66 -19.98 -10.56
CA THR A 339 -0.81 -19.98 -10.51
C THR A 339 -1.43 -18.70 -9.92
N ILE A 340 -0.75 -18.01 -8.99
CA ILE A 340 -1.25 -16.79 -8.37
C ILE A 340 -0.93 -15.57 -9.22
N ASN A 341 0.27 -15.54 -9.81
CA ASN A 341 0.77 -14.49 -10.69
C ASN A 341 0.31 -14.63 -12.15
N SER A 342 -0.34 -15.73 -12.52
CA SER A 342 -0.86 -15.99 -13.87
C SER A 342 -2.24 -15.40 -14.16
N ARG A 343 -2.78 -14.61 -13.23
CA ARG A 343 -3.95 -13.79 -13.53
C ARG A 343 -3.62 -12.84 -14.67
N GLN A 344 -4.49 -12.79 -15.67
CA GLN A 344 -4.27 -12.00 -16.87
C GLN A 344 -3.95 -10.53 -16.53
N GLU A 345 -4.61 -9.96 -15.53
CA GLU A 345 -4.39 -8.57 -15.13
C GLU A 345 -3.00 -8.34 -14.55
N LEU A 346 -2.48 -9.29 -13.76
CA LEU A 346 -1.12 -9.21 -13.20
C LEU A 346 -0.06 -9.43 -14.27
N ILE A 347 -0.33 -10.32 -15.23
CA ILE A 347 0.49 -10.48 -16.42
C ILE A 347 0.59 -9.15 -17.18
N GLU A 348 -0.55 -8.49 -17.45
CA GLU A 348 -0.57 -7.23 -18.18
C GLU A 348 0.17 -6.10 -17.44
N ILE A 349 0.02 -6.01 -16.12
CA ILE A 349 0.77 -5.07 -15.28
C ILE A 349 2.27 -5.36 -15.32
N SER A 350 2.65 -6.64 -15.25
CA SER A 350 4.05 -7.08 -15.33
C SER A 350 4.68 -6.71 -16.67
N LEU A 351 3.94 -6.95 -17.77
CA LEU A 351 4.37 -6.58 -19.11
C LEU A 351 4.49 -5.08 -19.27
N ALA A 352 3.57 -4.29 -18.70
CA ALA A 352 3.65 -2.84 -18.73
C ALA A 352 4.91 -2.32 -18.03
N LEU A 353 5.28 -2.89 -16.88
CA LEU A 353 6.54 -2.55 -16.20
C LEU A 353 7.75 -2.84 -17.09
N ILE A 354 7.83 -4.07 -17.59
CA ILE A 354 9.00 -4.54 -18.35
C ILE A 354 9.13 -3.76 -19.67
N SER A 355 8.00 -3.47 -20.32
CA SER A 355 7.91 -2.57 -21.46
C SER A 355 8.47 -1.19 -21.13
N GLY A 356 8.08 -0.61 -20.00
CA GLY A 356 8.60 0.68 -19.54
C GLY A 356 10.11 0.64 -19.29
N MET A 357 10.60 -0.44 -18.68
CA MET A 357 12.03 -0.62 -18.41
C MET A 357 12.86 -0.80 -19.68
N SER A 358 12.27 -1.31 -20.76
CA SER A 358 12.98 -1.60 -22.02
C SER A 358 13.67 -0.34 -22.60
N PRO A 359 14.91 -0.48 -23.13
CA PRO A 359 15.58 0.62 -23.83
C PRO A 359 14.86 1.04 -25.12
N ASP A 360 14.12 0.10 -25.73
CA ASP A 360 13.33 0.30 -26.94
C ASP A 360 11.85 0.48 -26.56
N ARG A 361 11.50 1.59 -25.91
CA ARG A 361 10.13 1.84 -25.40
C ARG A 361 9.04 1.79 -26.49
N ASP A 362 9.43 2.00 -27.74
CA ASP A 362 8.55 1.97 -28.91
C ASP A 362 8.39 0.57 -29.53
N SER A 363 9.15 -0.43 -29.05
CA SER A 363 9.02 -1.79 -29.56
C SER A 363 7.71 -2.42 -29.07
N THR A 364 6.83 -2.75 -30.01
CA THR A 364 5.62 -3.52 -29.69
C THR A 364 6.04 -4.92 -29.26
N ILE A 365 5.81 -5.22 -28.00
CA ILE A 365 6.00 -6.54 -27.43
C ILE A 365 4.88 -7.45 -27.91
N GLU A 366 5.22 -8.43 -28.76
CA GLU A 366 4.28 -9.50 -29.11
C GLU A 366 4.34 -10.62 -28.08
N ALA A 367 3.32 -10.70 -27.22
CA ALA A 367 3.22 -11.77 -26.24
C ALA A 367 2.73 -13.08 -26.90
N VAL A 368 3.64 -14.03 -27.11
CA VAL A 368 3.28 -15.40 -27.49
C VAL A 368 3.05 -16.22 -26.23
N GLN A 369 1.81 -16.66 -26.01
CA GLN A 369 1.41 -17.46 -24.86
C GLN A 369 1.65 -18.96 -25.13
N GLU A 370 2.44 -19.61 -24.27
CA GLU A 370 2.55 -21.08 -24.22
C GLU A 370 2.13 -21.54 -22.82
N ILE A 371 1.11 -22.41 -22.73
CA ILE A 371 0.67 -23.00 -21.46
C ILE A 371 1.29 -24.39 -21.36
N LYS A 372 2.19 -24.59 -20.39
CA LYS A 372 2.71 -25.91 -20.03
C LYS A 372 2.71 -26.06 -18.52
N GLY A 373 1.99 -27.08 -18.01
CA GLY A 373 2.01 -27.42 -16.58
C GLY A 373 1.59 -26.27 -15.65
N GLY A 374 0.66 -25.41 -16.07
CA GLY A 374 0.21 -24.24 -15.27
C GLY A 374 1.16 -23.05 -15.28
N THR A 375 2.27 -23.10 -16.04
CA THR A 375 3.17 -21.97 -16.25
C THR A 375 2.82 -21.25 -17.55
N TYR A 376 2.76 -19.92 -17.48
CA TYR A 376 2.52 -19.05 -18.62
C TYR A 376 3.83 -18.47 -19.08
N THR A 377 4.22 -18.79 -20.32
CA THR A 377 5.43 -18.23 -20.92
C THR A 377 5.08 -17.06 -21.83
N ILE A 378 5.73 -15.91 -21.63
CA ILE A 378 5.62 -14.75 -22.54
C ILE A 378 6.98 -14.45 -23.14
N ARG A 379 7.05 -14.49 -24.47
CA ARG A 379 8.22 -14.07 -25.24
C ARG A 379 8.06 -12.63 -25.66
N LEU A 380 9.03 -11.76 -25.36
CA LEU A 380 9.04 -10.40 -25.92
C LEU A 380 9.94 -10.42 -27.16
N ASN A 381 9.36 -10.15 -28.33
CA ASN A 381 10.13 -9.97 -29.56
C ASN A 381 10.28 -8.49 -29.86
N LYS A 382 11.49 -8.09 -30.25
CA LYS A 382 11.70 -6.82 -30.93
C LYS A 382 11.14 -6.95 -32.36
N LYS A 383 10.24 -6.04 -32.76
CA LYS A 383 9.85 -5.92 -34.17
C LYS A 383 10.99 -5.39 -35.01
#